data_AF-A0A4V2XXW0-F1
#
_entry.id   AF-A0A4V2XXW0-F1
#
_cell.length_a   1.000
_cell.length_b   1.000
_cell.length_c   1.000
_cell.angle_alpha   90.00
_cell.angle_beta   90.00
_cell.angle_gamma   90.00
#
_symmetry.space_group_name_H-M   'P 1'
#
loop_
_entity.id
_entity.type
_entity.pdbx_description
1 polymer ?
#
loop_
_entity_poly.entity_id
_entity_poly.type
_entity_poly.pdbx_seq_one_letter_code
_entity_poly.pdbx_strand_id
1 'polypeptide(L)'
;MWIPPNAPAALPLPTYSGPWRARWHLTLLSLVMRRNGWKTQLRTTGPRHLLRIYSKCTPTIGESVSVAWGDGAWWYQSSTGLWLTPCRKSELAADKLAILLTPWVAAAFDPLRDEQL
;
A
#
# COMPACT_ATOMS: atom_id res chain seq x y z
N MET A 1 -11.07 -14.40 29.68
CA MET A 1 -11.00 -13.61 28.43
C MET A 1 -12.19 -14.01 27.57
N TRP A 2 -13.23 -13.18 27.49
CA TRP A 2 -14.45 -13.48 26.72
C TRP A 2 -14.20 -13.13 25.25
N ILE A 3 -14.25 -14.12 24.37
CA ILE A 3 -14.20 -13.93 22.92
C ILE A 3 -15.66 -14.00 22.43
N PRO A 4 -16.19 -12.96 21.76
CA PRO A 4 -17.56 -12.98 21.26
C PRO A 4 -17.73 -14.06 20.17
N PRO A 5 -18.86 -14.79 20.16
CA PRO A 5 -19.09 -15.95 19.29
C PRO A 5 -19.12 -15.65 17.78
N ASN A 6 -19.15 -14.37 17.39
CA ASN A 6 -19.16 -13.89 16.00
C ASN A 6 -17.92 -13.11 15.59
N ALA A 7 -16.79 -13.23 16.31
CA ALA A 7 -15.53 -12.71 15.80
C ALA A 7 -15.20 -13.45 14.48
N PRO A 8 -15.12 -12.76 13.32
CA PRO A 8 -14.68 -13.43 12.10
C PRO A 8 -13.34 -14.09 12.40
N ALA A 9 -13.23 -15.38 12.08
CA ALA A 9 -11.99 -16.12 12.25
C ALA A 9 -10.87 -15.25 11.66
N ALA A 10 -9.92 -14.84 12.51
CA ALA A 10 -8.81 -14.03 12.08
C ALA A 10 -8.21 -14.70 10.85
N LEU A 11 -8.27 -14.04 9.69
CA LEU A 11 -7.68 -14.57 8.47
C LEU A 11 -6.26 -15.02 8.84
N PRO A 12 -5.83 -16.22 8.39
CA PRO A 12 -4.51 -16.73 8.74
C PRO A 12 -3.48 -15.65 8.48
N LEU A 13 -2.58 -15.44 9.47
CA LEU A 13 -1.59 -14.38 9.38
C LEU A 13 -0.91 -14.47 8.01
N PRO A 14 -0.88 -13.38 7.23
CA PRO A 14 -0.31 -13.40 5.90
C PRO A 14 1.11 -13.95 5.99
N THR A 15 1.37 -15.03 5.26
CA THR A 15 2.72 -15.58 5.15
C THR A 15 3.46 -14.65 4.20
N TYR A 16 4.28 -13.75 4.76
CA TYR A 16 5.09 -12.85 3.97
C TYR A 16 6.09 -13.69 3.16
N SER A 17 6.23 -13.39 1.86
CA SER A 17 7.09 -14.16 0.96
C SER A 17 8.53 -14.22 1.44
N GLY A 18 9.28 -15.23 0.98
CA GLY A 18 10.73 -15.14 0.96
C GLY A 18 11.19 -13.79 0.35
N PRO A 19 12.24 -13.16 0.91
CA PRO A 19 12.53 -11.73 0.76
C PRO A 19 12.61 -11.26 -0.70
N TRP A 20 13.07 -12.14 -1.60
CA TRP A 20 13.23 -11.85 -3.02
C TRP A 20 11.92 -11.63 -3.78
N ARG A 21 10.86 -12.42 -3.52
CA ARG A 21 9.60 -12.32 -4.29
C ARG A 21 8.81 -11.06 -3.93
N ALA A 22 8.68 -10.74 -2.63
CA ALA A 22 8.08 -9.48 -2.20
C ALA A 22 8.84 -8.30 -2.79
N ARG A 23 10.18 -8.31 -2.68
CA ARG A 23 11.01 -7.24 -3.24
C ARG A 23 10.76 -7.05 -4.73
N TRP A 24 10.72 -8.14 -5.51
CA TRP A 24 10.43 -8.07 -6.94
C TRP A 24 9.07 -7.42 -7.23
N HIS A 25 8.00 -7.89 -6.59
CA HIS A 25 6.66 -7.34 -6.80
C HIS A 25 6.53 -5.88 -6.37
N LEU A 26 7.17 -5.50 -5.27
CA LEU A 26 7.21 -4.10 -4.82
C LEU A 26 8.04 -3.22 -5.76
N THR A 27 9.12 -3.73 -6.34
CA THR A 27 9.90 -3.01 -7.36
C THR A 27 9.08 -2.79 -8.63
N LEU A 28 8.30 -3.78 -9.08
CA LEU A 28 7.39 -3.61 -10.22
C LEU A 28 6.32 -2.55 -9.93
N LEU A 29 5.65 -2.62 -8.77
CA LEU A 29 4.67 -1.62 -8.37
C LEU A 29 5.30 -0.22 -8.27
N SER A 30 6.52 -0.14 -7.76
CA SER A 30 7.27 1.11 -7.67
C SER A 30 7.49 1.76 -9.04
N LEU A 31 7.79 0.96 -10.07
CA LEU A 31 7.99 1.47 -11.43
C LEU A 31 6.70 2.08 -11.99
N VAL A 32 5.59 1.36 -11.85
CA VAL A 32 4.26 1.81 -12.30
C VAL A 32 3.87 3.10 -11.58
N MET A 33 4.02 3.14 -10.26
CA MET A 33 3.69 4.33 -9.47
C MET A 33 4.50 5.56 -9.86
N ARG A 34 5.80 5.39 -10.10
CA ARG A 34 6.67 6.47 -10.57
C ARG A 34 6.24 6.99 -11.93
N ARG A 35 5.84 6.11 -12.84
CA ARG A 35 5.29 6.48 -14.15
C ARG A 35 4.02 7.32 -13.99
N ASN A 36 3.20 7.02 -13.00
CA ASN A 36 1.96 7.75 -12.67
C ASN A 36 2.21 9.02 -11.82
N GLY A 37 3.46 9.48 -11.70
CA GLY A 37 3.82 10.73 -11.02
C GLY A 37 4.01 10.63 -9.50
N TRP A 38 3.84 9.45 -8.91
CA TRP A 38 4.04 9.24 -7.47
C TRP A 38 5.51 9.07 -7.12
N LYS A 39 5.88 9.47 -5.90
CA LYS A 39 7.19 9.13 -5.34
C LYS A 39 7.10 7.83 -4.57
N THR A 40 8.15 7.03 -4.65
CA THR A 40 8.20 5.73 -4.00
C THR A 40 9.54 5.48 -3.31
N GLN A 41 9.47 4.83 -2.15
CA GLN A 41 10.61 4.44 -1.35
C GLN A 41 10.40 3.01 -0.85
N LEU A 42 11.28 2.09 -1.24
CA LEU A 42 11.31 0.76 -0.67
C LEU A 42 11.92 0.83 0.74
N ARG A 43 11.25 0.23 1.72
CA ARG A 43 11.65 0.17 3.12
C ARG A 43 11.68 -1.30 3.55
N THR A 44 12.55 -1.60 4.50
CA THR A 44 12.62 -2.92 5.12
C THR A 44 12.41 -2.75 6.61
N THR A 45 11.45 -3.49 7.17
CA THR A 45 11.13 -3.46 8.61
C THR A 45 11.15 -4.91 9.09
N GLY A 46 12.29 -5.31 9.67
CA GLY A 46 12.56 -6.72 10.00
C GLY A 46 12.49 -7.60 8.73
N PRO A 47 11.76 -8.73 8.74
CA PRO A 47 11.63 -9.59 7.57
C PRO A 47 10.66 -9.04 6.50
N ARG A 48 9.96 -7.92 6.77
CA ARG A 48 8.93 -7.39 5.86
C ARG A 48 9.52 -6.33 4.94
N HIS A 49 9.26 -6.48 3.64
CA HIS A 49 9.49 -5.44 2.66
C HIS A 49 8.22 -4.61 2.48
N LEU A 50 8.38 -3.30 2.51
CA LEU A 50 7.32 -2.31 2.38
C LEU A 50 7.67 -1.33 1.26
N LEU A 51 6.70 -0.91 0.48
CA LEU A 51 6.83 0.18 -0.47
C LEU A 51 6.02 1.37 0.04
N ARG A 52 6.71 2.43 0.47
CA ARG A 52 6.08 3.71 0.75
C ARG A 52 5.85 4.43 -0.56
N ILE A 53 4.60 4.82 -0.82
CA ILE A 53 4.16 5.58 -1.99
C ILE A 53 3.58 6.89 -1.46
N TYR A 54 3.97 8.03 -2.03
CA TYR A 54 3.57 9.33 -1.50
C TYR A 54 3.51 10.40 -2.58
N SER A 55 2.71 11.44 -2.33
CA SER A 55 2.56 12.59 -3.22
C SER A 55 3.84 13.40 -3.29
N LYS A 56 4.26 13.82 -4.50
CA LYS A 56 5.46 14.65 -4.67
C LYS A 56 5.33 15.99 -3.96
N CYS A 57 4.18 16.64 -4.06
CA CYS A 57 3.98 17.96 -3.51
C CYS A 57 3.37 17.96 -2.09
N THR A 58 2.99 16.78 -1.56
CA THR A 58 2.68 16.60 -0.14
C THR A 58 3.28 15.29 0.39
N PRO A 59 4.58 15.25 0.75
CA PRO A 59 5.25 14.00 1.12
C PRO A 59 4.72 13.30 2.36
N THR A 60 3.99 14.02 3.22
CA THR A 60 3.29 13.47 4.39
C THR A 60 2.14 12.54 3.99
N ILE A 61 1.47 12.81 2.87
CA ILE A 61 0.34 12.03 2.38
C ILE A 61 0.85 10.89 1.49
N GLY A 62 0.51 9.66 1.88
CA GLY A 62 0.93 8.47 1.17
C GLY A 62 0.50 7.18 1.86
N GLU A 63 0.75 6.07 1.20
CA GLU A 63 0.38 4.72 1.62
C GLU A 63 1.63 3.84 1.75
N SER A 64 1.61 2.87 2.65
CA SER A 64 2.67 1.86 2.75
C SER A 64 2.11 0.51 2.33
N VAL A 65 2.68 -0.07 1.28
CA VAL A 65 2.19 -1.33 0.70
C VAL A 65 3.14 -2.46 1.00
N SER A 66 2.60 -3.61 1.41
CA SER A 66 3.34 -4.85 1.60
C SER A 66 2.87 -5.92 0.60
N VAL A 67 3.60 -7.04 0.54
CA VAL A 67 3.20 -8.22 -0.23
C VAL A 67 2.96 -9.38 0.72
N ALA A 68 1.80 -10.01 0.59
CA ALA A 68 1.34 -11.10 1.42
C ALA A 68 0.88 -12.29 0.57
N TRP A 69 1.08 -13.51 1.05
CA TRP A 69 0.44 -14.70 0.49
C TRP A 69 -0.98 -14.80 1.02
N GLY A 70 -1.95 -14.92 0.12
CA GLY A 70 -3.36 -15.10 0.45
C GLY A 70 -4.10 -15.74 -0.72
N ASP A 71 -5.06 -16.62 -0.42
CA ASP A 71 -5.92 -17.25 -1.43
C ASP A 71 -5.15 -17.88 -2.61
N GLY A 72 -4.05 -18.58 -2.31
CA GLY A 72 -3.21 -19.26 -3.32
C GLY A 72 -2.39 -18.34 -4.24
N ALA A 73 -2.34 -17.03 -3.97
CA ALA A 73 -1.57 -16.07 -4.76
C ALA A 73 -0.83 -15.03 -3.90
N TRP A 74 0.12 -14.31 -4.51
CA TRP A 74 0.70 -13.11 -3.91
C TRP A 74 -0.22 -11.92 -4.13
N TRP A 75 -0.42 -11.11 -3.11
CA TRP A 75 -1.25 -9.91 -3.15
C TRP A 75 -0.54 -8.70 -2.60
N TYR A 76 -0.89 -7.53 -3.12
CA TYR A 76 -0.56 -6.26 -2.51
C TYR A 76 -1.54 -5.95 -1.37
N GLN A 77 -1.00 -5.55 -0.23
CA GLN A 77 -1.77 -5.20 0.96
C GLN A 77 -1.40 -3.80 1.43
N SER A 78 -2.39 -2.94 1.69
CA SER A 78 -2.17 -1.61 2.27
C SER A 78 -1.77 -1.68 3.74
N SER A 79 -1.31 -0.56 4.30
CA SER A 79 -1.04 -0.43 5.74
C SER A 79 -2.29 -0.56 6.60
N THR A 80 -3.47 -0.27 6.02
CA THR A 80 -4.78 -0.46 6.66
C THR A 80 -5.23 -1.92 6.67
N GLY A 81 -4.47 -2.84 6.08
CA GLY A 81 -4.80 -4.26 5.99
C GLY A 81 -5.68 -4.64 4.80
N LEU A 82 -6.08 -3.68 3.95
CA LEU A 82 -6.88 -3.91 2.76
C LEU A 82 -6.09 -4.69 1.71
N TRP A 83 -6.68 -5.79 1.23
CA TRP A 83 -6.17 -6.57 0.10
C TRP A 83 -6.52 -5.85 -1.21
N LEU A 84 -5.51 -5.28 -1.87
CA LEU A 84 -5.72 -4.44 -3.04
C LEU A 84 -6.02 -5.29 -4.28
N THR A 85 -5.09 -6.16 -4.65
CA THR A 85 -5.18 -7.00 -5.86
C THR A 85 -4.05 -8.04 -5.87
N PRO A 86 -4.19 -9.15 -6.60
CA PRO A 86 -3.06 -10.05 -6.85
C PRO A 86 -1.88 -9.32 -7.49
N CYS A 87 -0.65 -9.68 -7.11
CA CYS A 87 0.59 -9.05 -7.56
C CYS A 87 0.85 -9.17 -9.07
N ARG A 88 0.13 -10.05 -9.77
CA ARG A 88 0.15 -10.15 -11.24
C ARG A 88 -0.52 -8.95 -11.93
N LYS A 89 -1.31 -8.17 -11.19
CA LYS A 89 -2.07 -7.01 -11.70
C LYS A 89 -1.53 -5.71 -11.09
N SER A 90 -0.25 -5.39 -11.33
CA SER A 90 0.42 -4.22 -10.76
C SER A 90 -0.17 -2.88 -11.20
N GLU A 91 -0.64 -2.78 -12.45
CA GLU A 91 -1.34 -1.60 -12.97
C GLU A 91 -2.64 -1.35 -12.19
N LEU A 92 -3.47 -2.39 -12.03
CA LEU A 92 -4.69 -2.30 -11.23
C LEU A 92 -4.41 -1.95 -9.76
N ALA A 93 -3.29 -2.42 -9.21
CA ALA A 93 -2.86 -2.03 -7.87
C ALA A 93 -2.57 -0.53 -7.81
N ALA A 94 -1.93 0.00 -8.84
CA ALA A 94 -1.61 1.40 -8.94
C ALA A 94 -2.87 2.28 -9.04
N ASP A 95 -3.85 1.88 -9.85
CA ASP A 95 -5.13 2.58 -9.98
C ASP A 95 -5.88 2.62 -8.65
N LYS A 96 -5.97 1.47 -7.95
CA LYS A 96 -6.64 1.40 -6.65
C LYS A 96 -5.98 2.29 -5.60
N LEU A 97 -4.65 2.31 -5.57
CA LEU A 97 -3.89 3.15 -4.67
C LEU A 97 -4.02 4.65 -5.02
N ALA A 98 -4.06 5.00 -6.31
CA ALA A 98 -4.31 6.36 -6.74
C ALA A 98 -5.72 6.82 -6.33
N ILE A 99 -6.74 5.99 -6.51
CA ILE A 99 -8.11 6.27 -6.04
C ILE A 99 -8.13 6.46 -4.52
N LEU A 100 -7.41 5.63 -3.77
CA LEU A 100 -7.34 5.72 -2.32
C LEU A 100 -6.64 7.01 -1.85
N LEU A 101 -5.58 7.44 -2.53
CA LEU A 101 -4.76 8.58 -2.12
C LEU A 101 -5.26 9.93 -2.64
N THR A 102 -5.92 9.96 -3.82
CA THR A 102 -6.35 11.21 -4.47
C THR A 102 -7.16 12.14 -3.56
N PRO A 103 -8.19 11.68 -2.81
CA PRO A 103 -8.96 12.55 -1.94
C PRO A 103 -8.12 13.22 -0.85
N TRP A 104 -7.18 12.49 -0.26
CA TRP A 104 -6.29 13.01 0.79
C TRP A 104 -5.27 13.99 0.24
N VAL A 105 -4.78 13.74 -0.97
CA VAL A 105 -3.87 14.66 -1.66
C VAL A 105 -4.60 15.94 -2.03
N ALA A 106 -5.81 15.85 -2.59
CA ALA A 106 -6.62 17.01 -2.93
C ALA A 106 -6.97 17.86 -1.68
N ALA A 107 -7.38 17.22 -0.58
CA ALA A 107 -7.67 17.91 0.67
C ALA A 107 -6.44 18.57 1.32
N ALA A 108 -5.23 18.07 1.04
CA ALA A 108 -4.00 18.68 1.52
C ALA A 108 -3.49 19.83 0.63
N PHE A 109 -3.95 19.89 -0.63
CA PHE A 109 -3.64 20.98 -1.57
C PHE A 109 -4.68 22.09 -1.60
N ASP A 110 -5.71 22.06 -0.74
CA ASP A 110 -6.73 23.08 -0.71
C ASP A 110 -6.09 24.47 -0.49
N PRO A 111 -6.10 25.37 -1.49
CA PRO A 111 -5.44 26.67 -1.42
C PRO A 111 -5.96 27.54 -0.27
N LEU A 112 -7.15 27.26 0.24
CA LEU A 112 -7.76 27.98 1.36
C LEU A 112 -7.08 27.73 2.72
N ARG A 113 -6.18 26.74 2.83
CA ARG A 113 -5.40 26.51 4.05
C ARG A 113 -4.11 27.32 4.13
N ASP A 114 -3.58 27.79 3.01
CA ASP A 114 -2.32 28.56 2.97
C ASP A 114 -2.51 30.05 3.32
N GLU A 115 -3.74 30.55 3.44
CA GLU A 115 -4.03 31.92 3.91
C GLU A 115 -4.18 32.04 5.44
N GLN A 116 -4.00 30.96 6.21
CA GLN A 116 -4.20 30.97 7.68
C GLN A 116 -2.94 30.71 8.52
N LEU A 117 -1.73 30.80 7.95
CA LEU A 117 -0.46 30.69 8.70
C LEU A 117 0.32 32.00 8.75
#